data_AF-A0A4Z2D794-F1
#
_entry.id   AF-A0A4Z2D794-F1
#
_cell.length_a   1.000
_cell.length_b   1.000
_cell.length_c   1.000
_cell.angle_alpha   90.00
_cell.angle_beta   90.00
_cell.angle_gamma   90.00
#
_symmetry.space_group_name_H-M   'P 1'
#
loop_
_entity.id
_entity.type
_entity.pdbx_description
1 polymer ?
#
loop_
_entity_poly.entity_id
_entity_poly.type
_entity_poly.pdbx_seq_one_letter_code
_entity_poly.pdbx_strand_id
1 'polypeptide(L)'
;MKSIIKLLILQIVLCIFVSCQNNRPTYYGNNYVRYHGILQPTRPSHVRRWVVLLGRKVVLNCSVSLPPEVNSTQVQYRWEHPAGNVLGYSKLYVIPNVTMNDAGVYTCHSTAYVGFGGEQWVDQHRLYLEVL
;
A
#
# COMPACT_ATOMS: atom_id res chain seq x y z
N MET A 1 2.58 -34.71 38.62
CA MET A 1 1.92 -34.46 37.31
C MET A 1 1.30 -33.07 37.17
N LYS A 2 0.54 -32.53 38.15
CA LYS A 2 -0.10 -31.20 38.05
C LYS A 2 0.85 -30.00 38.00
N SER A 3 2.05 -30.10 38.60
CA SER A 3 3.02 -28.99 38.67
C SER A 3 3.79 -28.76 37.37
N ILE A 4 4.09 -29.82 36.62
CA ILE A 4 4.81 -29.76 35.33
C ILE A 4 3.90 -29.13 34.27
N ILE A 5 2.61 -29.48 34.28
CA ILE A 5 1.60 -28.90 33.39
C ILE A 5 1.47 -27.38 33.63
N LYS A 6 1.45 -26.92 34.89
CA LYS A 6 1.42 -25.49 35.21
C LYS A 6 2.68 -24.75 34.74
N LEU A 7 3.85 -25.37 34.85
CA LEU A 7 5.12 -24.79 34.40
C LEU A 7 5.19 -24.69 32.87
N LEU A 8 4.72 -25.72 32.16
CA LEU A 8 4.64 -25.73 30.70
C LEU A 8 3.65 -24.67 30.18
N ILE A 9 2.47 -24.56 30.81
CA ILE A 9 1.50 -23.50 30.47
C ILE A 9 2.10 -22.12 30.69
N LEU A 10 2.80 -21.90 31.82
CA LEU A 10 3.43 -20.61 32.11
C LEU A 10 4.52 -20.26 31.09
N GLN A 11 5.33 -21.23 30.64
CA GLN A 11 6.36 -21.00 29.63
C GLN A 11 5.78 -20.73 28.25
N ILE A 12 4.75 -21.47 27.83
CA ILE A 12 4.04 -21.24 26.57
C ILE A 12 3.43 -19.83 26.55
N VAL A 13 2.79 -19.44 27.65
CA VAL A 13 2.20 -18.09 27.80
C VAL A 13 3.28 -17.01 27.74
N LEU A 14 4.42 -17.19 28.42
CA LEU A 14 5.54 -16.25 28.34
C LEU A 14 6.08 -16.10 26.91
N CYS A 15 6.25 -17.21 26.19
CA CYS A 15 6.70 -17.20 24.79
C CYS A 15 5.73 -16.44 23.88
N ILE A 16 4.42 -16.66 24.03
CA ILE A 16 3.39 -15.93 23.27
C ILE A 16 3.46 -14.43 23.57
N PHE A 17 3.58 -14.03 24.83
CA PHE A 17 3.71 -12.63 25.22
C PHE A 17 4.97 -11.97 24.63
N VAL A 18 6.12 -12.66 24.64
CA VAL A 18 7.37 -12.15 24.04
C VAL A 18 7.23 -11.99 22.52
N SER A 19 6.63 -12.97 21.83
CA SER A 19 6.34 -12.88 20.39
C SER A 19 5.39 -11.72 20.04
N CYS A 20 4.39 -11.44 20.87
CA CYS A 20 3.50 -10.29 20.69
C CYS A 20 4.19 -8.94 20.93
N GLN A 21 5.14 -8.86 21.87
CA GLN A 21 5.88 -7.62 22.15
C GLN A 21 6.84 -7.21 21.04
N ASN A 22 7.36 -8.17 20.26
CA ASN A 22 8.23 -7.91 19.10
C ASN A 22 7.48 -7.40 17.86
N ASN A 23 6.14 -7.35 17.90
CA ASN A 23 5.30 -6.92 16.79
C ASN A 23 4.94 -5.42 16.84
N ARG A 24 5.65 -4.63 17.66
CA ARG A 24 5.33 -3.21 17.84
C ARG A 24 5.73 -2.40 16.62
N PRO A 25 4.81 -1.60 16.03
CA PRO A 25 5.18 -0.66 14.99
C PRO A 25 6.17 0.37 15.52
N THR A 26 7.16 0.71 14.70
CA THR A 26 7.99 1.88 14.93
C THR A 26 7.48 3.02 14.06
N TYR A 27 7.16 4.16 14.66
CA TYR A 27 6.64 5.33 13.94
C TYR A 27 7.77 6.15 13.35
N TYR A 28 7.61 6.59 12.10
CA TYR A 28 8.52 7.51 11.43
C TYR A 28 7.80 8.85 11.18
N GLY A 29 7.95 9.76 12.12
CA GLY A 29 7.13 10.98 12.20
C GLY A 29 5.64 10.65 12.38
N ASN A 30 4.77 11.60 12.00
CA ASN A 30 3.32 11.45 12.09
C ASN A 30 2.68 10.82 10.83
N ASN A 31 3.45 10.66 9.75
CA ASN A 31 2.92 10.29 8.44
C ASN A 31 3.16 8.83 8.07
N TYR A 32 4.21 8.20 8.61
CA TYR A 32 4.59 6.83 8.25
C TYR A 32 4.76 5.95 9.47
N VAL A 33 4.46 4.67 9.29
CA VAL A 33 4.64 3.61 10.28
C VAL A 33 5.43 2.49 9.65
N ARG A 34 6.36 1.93 10.42
CA ARG A 34 7.20 0.81 10.00
C ARG A 34 6.75 -0.45 10.72
N TYR A 35 6.39 -1.47 9.95
CA TYR A 35 6.08 -2.82 10.41
C TYR A 35 7.08 -3.79 9.79
N HIS A 36 7.92 -4.43 10.62
CA HIS A 36 8.87 -5.45 10.13
C HIS A 36 9.72 -5.01 8.92
N GLY A 37 10.23 -3.78 8.95
CA GLY A 37 11.01 -3.21 7.85
C GLY A 37 10.20 -2.62 6.70
N ILE A 38 8.87 -2.69 6.72
CA ILE A 38 7.98 -2.09 5.72
C ILE A 38 7.46 -0.74 6.22
N LEU A 39 7.84 0.34 5.55
CA LEU A 39 7.32 1.69 5.73
C LEU A 39 6.02 1.87 4.95
N GLN A 40 4.95 2.26 5.63
CA GLN A 40 3.65 2.53 5.02
C GLN A 40 3.02 3.80 5.60
N PRO A 41 2.15 4.51 4.84
CA PRO A 41 1.41 5.65 5.36
C PRO A 41 0.55 5.28 6.56
N THR A 42 0.48 6.16 7.55
CA THR A 42 -0.41 6.02 8.72
C THR A 42 -1.88 6.24 8.37
N ARG A 43 -2.15 7.03 7.34
CA ARG A 43 -3.49 7.30 6.83
C ARG A 43 -3.66 6.63 5.47
N PRO A 44 -4.74 5.88 5.26
CA PRO A 44 -5.04 5.33 3.96
C PRO A 44 -5.27 6.45 2.95
N SER A 45 -4.91 6.21 1.69
CA SER A 45 -5.20 7.13 0.61
C SER A 45 -6.70 7.40 0.50
N HIS A 46 -7.05 8.66 0.30
CA HIS A 46 -8.43 9.03 0.06
C HIS A 46 -8.84 8.61 -1.35
N VAL A 47 -10.01 8.01 -1.50
CA VAL A 47 -10.58 7.71 -2.82
C VAL A 47 -10.91 9.04 -3.50
N ARG A 48 -10.13 9.43 -4.50
CA ARG A 48 -10.44 10.60 -5.32
C ARG A 48 -11.51 10.21 -6.34
N ARG A 49 -12.55 11.03 -6.50
CA ARG A 49 -13.60 10.83 -7.51
C ARG A 49 -13.30 11.71 -8.72
N TRP A 50 -13.36 11.13 -9.92
CA TRP A 50 -13.16 11.81 -11.19
C TRP A 50 -14.31 11.51 -12.11
N VAL A 51 -14.94 12.55 -12.65
CA VAL A 51 -16.06 12.44 -13.60
C VAL A 51 -15.53 12.72 -15.00
N VAL A 52 -15.73 11.80 -15.93
CA VAL A 52 -15.20 11.90 -17.30
C VAL A 52 -16.28 11.54 -18.33
N LEU A 53 -16.32 12.29 -19.43
CA LEU A 53 -17.20 12.00 -20.56
C LEU A 53 -16.66 10.87 -21.46
N LEU A 54 -17.57 10.11 -22.05
CA LEU A 54 -17.28 9.14 -23.11
C LEU A 54 -16.42 9.74 -24.25
N GLY A 55 -15.55 8.92 -24.84
CA GLY A 55 -14.70 9.35 -25.95
C GLY A 55 -13.47 10.15 -25.56
N ARG A 56 -13.35 10.59 -24.30
CA ARG A 56 -12.23 11.41 -23.83
C ARG A 56 -10.98 10.56 -23.58
N LYS A 57 -9.83 11.22 -23.75
CA LYS A 57 -8.55 10.72 -23.25
C LYS A 57 -8.37 11.12 -21.79
N VAL A 58 -8.06 10.15 -20.93
CA VAL A 58 -7.78 10.35 -19.51
C VAL A 58 -6.38 9.88 -19.18
N VAL A 59 -5.71 10.60 -18.28
CA VAL A 59 -4.42 10.21 -17.72
C VAL A 59 -4.55 10.09 -16.22
N LEU A 60 -4.52 8.87 -15.70
CA LEU A 60 -4.50 8.59 -14.28
C LEU A 60 -3.06 8.76 -13.78
N ASN A 61 -2.89 9.49 -12.69
CA ASN A 61 -1.59 9.74 -12.08
C ASN A 61 -1.55 9.14 -10.68
N CYS A 62 -0.53 8.31 -10.44
CA CYS A 62 -0.26 7.78 -9.12
C CYS A 62 0.55 8.81 -8.31
N SER A 63 -0.18 9.72 -7.66
CA SER A 63 0.40 10.74 -6.79
C SER A 63 0.65 10.15 -5.41
N VAL A 64 1.91 9.87 -5.10
CA VAL A 64 2.34 9.36 -3.79
C VAL A 64 3.11 10.42 -3.01
N SER A 65 2.96 10.42 -1.69
CA SER A 65 3.83 11.17 -0.80
C SER A 65 5.00 10.27 -0.43
N LEU A 66 6.22 10.71 -0.76
CA LEU A 66 7.42 9.93 -0.49
C LEU A 66 8.02 10.36 0.86
N PRO A 67 8.40 9.40 1.73
CA PRO A 67 9.30 9.66 2.84
C PRO A 67 10.64 10.23 2.34
N PRO A 68 11.35 11.03 3.15
CA PRO A 68 12.66 11.61 2.79
C PRO A 68 13.71 10.56 2.37
N GLU A 69 13.60 9.34 2.86
CA GLU A 69 14.57 8.26 2.64
C GLU A 69 14.33 7.54 1.29
N VAL A 70 13.17 7.76 0.68
CA VAL A 70 12.78 7.09 -0.56
C VAL A 70 13.22 7.91 -1.76
N ASN A 71 14.12 7.35 -2.56
CA ASN A 71 14.48 7.95 -3.83
C ASN A 71 13.33 7.77 -4.84
N SER A 72 12.83 8.87 -5.38
CA SER A 72 11.71 8.87 -6.34
C SER A 72 11.98 8.07 -7.62
N THR A 73 13.26 7.93 -8.01
CA THR A 73 13.66 7.15 -9.21
C THR A 73 13.63 5.64 -8.98
N GLN A 74 13.63 5.20 -7.72
CA GLN A 74 13.56 3.78 -7.33
C GLN A 74 12.13 3.31 -7.10
N VAL A 75 11.14 4.20 -7.21
CA VAL A 75 9.73 3.88 -7.04
C VAL A 75 9.23 3.08 -8.24
N GLN A 76 8.73 1.90 -7.96
CA GLN A 76 8.02 1.04 -8.89
C GLN A 76 6.52 1.24 -8.71
N TYR A 77 5.79 1.25 -9.82
CA TYR A 77 4.34 1.43 -9.83
C TYR A 77 3.67 0.17 -10.38
N ARG A 78 2.44 -0.08 -9.96
CA ARG A 78 1.56 -1.10 -10.54
C ARG A 78 0.13 -0.59 -10.51
N TRP A 79 -0.51 -0.53 -11.67
CA TRP A 79 -1.91 -0.20 -11.79
C TRP A 79 -2.77 -1.45 -11.90
N GLU A 80 -3.91 -1.43 -11.21
CA GLU A 80 -4.91 -2.47 -11.23
C GLU A 80 -6.27 -1.91 -11.67
N HIS A 81 -6.89 -2.60 -12.63
CA HIS A 81 -8.24 -2.34 -13.08
C HIS A 81 -9.24 -2.69 -11.98
N PRO A 82 -10.43 -2.05 -11.93
CA PRO A 82 -11.53 -2.47 -11.07
C PRO A 82 -11.88 -3.97 -11.17
N ALA A 83 -11.60 -4.60 -12.31
CA ALA A 83 -11.80 -6.03 -12.54
C ALA A 83 -10.66 -6.95 -12.02
N GLY A 84 -9.63 -6.39 -11.40
CA GLY A 84 -8.49 -7.13 -10.82
C GLY A 84 -7.31 -7.37 -11.77
N ASN A 85 -7.37 -6.89 -13.01
CA ASN A 85 -6.30 -7.06 -14.00
C ASN A 85 -5.19 -6.03 -13.80
N VAL A 86 -3.93 -6.44 -13.98
CA VAL A 86 -2.80 -5.50 -14.00
C VAL A 86 -2.80 -4.74 -15.32
N LEU A 87 -2.80 -3.42 -15.24
CA LEU A 87 -2.88 -2.51 -16.38
C LEU A 87 -1.50 -2.02 -16.86
N GLY A 88 -0.54 -1.90 -15.95
CA GLY A 88 0.80 -1.43 -16.27
C GLY A 88 1.63 -1.03 -15.06
N TYR A 89 2.88 -0.63 -15.33
CA TYR A 89 3.91 -0.38 -14.31
C TYR A 89 4.46 1.06 -14.30
N SER A 90 3.87 1.93 -15.12
CA SER A 90 4.23 3.34 -15.17
C SER A 90 3.52 4.13 -14.07
N LYS A 91 4.11 5.24 -13.65
CA LYS A 91 3.46 6.22 -12.77
C LYS A 91 2.14 6.72 -13.35
N LEU A 92 2.10 6.85 -14.67
CA LEU A 92 0.93 7.31 -15.42
C LEU A 92 0.27 6.14 -16.15
N TYR A 93 -1.06 6.09 -16.08
CA TYR A 93 -1.86 5.18 -16.89
C TYR A 93 -2.79 5.98 -17.79
N VAL A 94 -2.81 5.65 -19.08
CA VAL A 94 -3.55 6.41 -20.10
C VAL A 94 -4.70 5.57 -20.63
N ILE A 95 -5.92 6.11 -20.51
CA ILE A 95 -7.11 5.59 -21.18
C ILE A 95 -7.32 6.48 -22.41
N PRO A 96 -7.03 6.00 -23.63
CA PRO A 96 -7.04 6.84 -24.82
C PRO A 96 -8.45 7.26 -25.25
N ASN A 97 -9.44 6.39 -25.04
CA ASN A 97 -10.83 6.60 -25.41
C ASN A 97 -11.72 5.94 -24.35
N VAL A 98 -12.30 6.75 -23.47
CA VAL A 98 -13.11 6.28 -22.34
C VAL A 98 -14.45 5.71 -22.80
N THR A 99 -14.80 4.56 -22.25
CA THR A 99 -16.04 3.83 -22.43
C THR A 99 -16.73 3.58 -21.08
N MET A 100 -17.99 3.15 -21.09
CA MET A 100 -18.72 2.80 -19.86
C MET A 100 -18.03 1.67 -19.06
N ASN A 101 -17.25 0.81 -19.73
CA ASN A 101 -16.55 -0.30 -19.08
C ASN A 101 -15.30 0.15 -18.29
N ASP A 102 -14.84 1.38 -18.50
CA ASP A 102 -13.72 1.96 -17.76
C ASP A 102 -14.16 2.52 -16.40
N ALA A 103 -15.46 2.57 -16.08
CA ALA A 103 -15.93 3.05 -14.80
C ALA A 103 -15.50 2.10 -13.66
N GLY A 104 -15.09 2.67 -12.51
CA GLY A 104 -14.82 1.89 -11.31
C GLY A 104 -13.65 2.40 -10.46
N VAL A 105 -13.27 1.59 -9.47
CA VAL A 105 -12.16 1.91 -8.56
C VAL A 105 -10.85 1.34 -9.09
N TYR A 106 -10.00 2.19 -9.63
CA TYR A 106 -8.62 1.86 -9.96
C TYR A 106 -7.75 1.91 -8.71
N THR A 107 -6.80 0.99 -8.64
CA THR A 107 -5.81 0.95 -7.57
C THR A 107 -4.43 1.12 -8.16
N CYS A 108 -3.65 2.06 -7.63
CA CYS A 108 -2.23 2.15 -7.87
C CYS A 108 -1.48 1.67 -6.63
N HIS A 109 -0.56 0.75 -6.82
CA HIS A 109 0.43 0.34 -5.83
C HIS A 109 1.76 0.99 -6.17
N SER A 110 2.43 1.55 -5.17
CA SER A 110 3.76 2.12 -5.29
C SER A 110 4.67 1.50 -4.27
N THR A 111 5.84 1.07 -4.70
CA THR A 111 6.80 0.38 -3.84
C THR A 111 8.21 0.86 -4.14
N ALA A 112 9.05 0.97 -3.12
CA ALA A 112 10.47 1.26 -3.28
C ALA A 112 11.29 0.52 -2.23
N TYR A 113 12.54 0.20 -2.55
CA TYR A 113 13.50 -0.25 -1.55
C TYR A 113 14.03 0.94 -0.77
N VAL A 114 14.20 0.78 0.54
CA VAL A 114 14.68 1.83 1.44
C VAL A 114 15.96 1.35 2.12
N GLY A 115 17.03 2.13 2.00
CA GLY A 115 18.31 1.85 2.65
C GLY A 115 18.97 0.54 2.21
N PHE A 116 19.88 0.03 3.05
CA PHE A 116 20.77 -1.09 2.74
C PHE A 116 20.34 -2.45 3.33
N GLY A 117 19.20 -2.51 4.05
CA GLY A 117 18.79 -3.69 4.83
C GLY A 117 17.61 -4.49 4.27
N GLY A 118 17.18 -4.24 3.02
CA GLY A 118 15.97 -4.86 2.47
C GLY A 118 14.67 -4.28 3.01
N GLU A 119 14.72 -3.12 3.66
CA GLU A 119 13.53 -2.37 4.03
C GLU A 119 12.79 -1.91 2.77
N GLN A 120 11.46 -1.81 2.86
CA GLN A 120 10.63 -1.43 1.74
C GLN A 120 9.67 -0.33 2.15
N TRP A 121 9.38 0.57 1.24
CA TRP A 121 8.27 1.50 1.36
C TRP A 121 7.16 1.02 0.43
N VAL A 122 5.93 1.06 0.94
CA VAL A 122 4.72 0.67 0.20
C VAL A 122 3.63 1.70 0.42
N ASP A 123 2.92 2.05 -0.66
CA ASP A 123 1.74 2.90 -0.62
C ASP A 123 0.71 2.41 -1.64
N GLN A 124 -0.56 2.61 -1.34
CA GLN A 124 -1.67 2.23 -2.17
C GLN A 124 -2.63 3.41 -2.31
N HIS A 125 -2.86 3.84 -3.56
CA HIS A 125 -3.77 4.92 -3.92
C HIS A 125 -4.99 4.40 -4.68
N ARG A 126 -6.19 4.74 -4.19
CA ARG A 126 -7.46 4.36 -4.84
C ARG A 126 -8.10 5.57 -5.53
N LEU A 127 -8.61 5.35 -6.73
CA LEU A 127 -9.23 6.37 -7.57
C LEU A 127 -10.54 5.83 -8.13
N TYR A 128 -11.64 6.54 -7.93
CA TYR A 128 -12.92 6.20 -8.54
C TYR A 128 -13.13 7.02 -9.81
N LEU A 129 -13.18 6.33 -10.95
CA LEU A 129 -13.51 6.90 -12.25
C LEU A 129 -15.01 6.71 -12.50
N GLU A 130 -15.73 7.82 -12.59
CA GLU A 130 -17.13 7.91 -12.97
C GLU A 130 -17.21 8.34 -14.44
N VAL A 131 -17.97 7.60 -15.24
CA VAL A 131 -18.10 7.84 -16.69
C VAL A 131 -19.52 8.27 -17.00
N LEU A 132 -19.65 9.37 -17.75
CA LEU A 132 -20.91 9.97 -18.21
C LEU A 132 -21.02 10.00 -19.74
#